data_AF-A0A3N5QRL7-F1
#
_entry.id   AF-A0A3N5QRL7-F1
#
_cell.length_a   1.000
_cell.length_b   1.000
_cell.length_c   1.000
_cell.angle_alpha   90.00
_cell.angle_beta   90.00
_cell.angle_gamma   90.00
#
_symmetry.space_group_name_H-M   'P 1'
#
loop_
_entity.id
_entity.type
_entity.pdbx_description
1 polymer ?
#
loop_
_entity_poly.entity_id
_entity_poly.type
_entity_poly.pdbx_seq_one_letter_code
_entity_poly.pdbx_strand_id
1 'polypeptide(L)'
;MPKASETYNLLTLRPDLAREWHPTKNGTLGPKDVTPGSRKKVWWLCERGHWWLSAVSDRIRGMKCTYCRDLQKQGEQCMSDAKPELLKEWHPSRNSGLKAREVACTHGDKVWWLC
;
A
#
# COMPACT_ATOMS: atom_id res chain seq x y z
N MET A 1 26.31 -15.37 -1.65
CA MET A 1 24.90 -15.62 -2.01
C MET A 1 24.86 -16.15 -3.43
N PRO A 2 24.00 -17.13 -3.75
CA PRO A 2 23.86 -17.62 -5.11
C PRO A 2 23.48 -16.47 -6.05
N LYS A 3 24.10 -16.45 -7.24
CA LYS A 3 23.75 -15.53 -8.32
C LYS A 3 22.41 -15.95 -8.94
N ALA A 4 21.68 -15.00 -9.51
CA ALA A 4 20.48 -15.31 -10.25
C ALA A 4 20.84 -16.17 -11.49
N SER A 5 20.01 -17.17 -11.77
CA SER A 5 20.09 -18.03 -12.96
C SER A 5 18.72 -18.15 -13.60
N GLU A 6 18.61 -18.77 -14.78
CA GLU A 6 17.33 -18.98 -15.47
C GLU A 6 16.30 -19.72 -14.60
N THR A 7 16.75 -20.69 -13.81
CA THR A 7 15.89 -21.49 -12.92
C THR A 7 15.80 -20.95 -11.49
N TYR A 8 16.67 -20.01 -11.12
CA TYR A 8 16.76 -19.48 -9.76
C TYR A 8 16.80 -17.95 -9.76
N ASN A 9 15.63 -17.34 -9.91
CA ASN A 9 15.43 -15.90 -9.85
C ASN A 9 14.03 -15.56 -9.30
N LEU A 10 13.79 -14.29 -8.97
CA LEU A 10 12.51 -13.83 -8.40
C LEU A 10 11.34 -14.09 -9.36
N LEU A 11 11.51 -13.84 -10.66
CA LEU A 11 10.45 -14.07 -11.65
C LEU A 11 9.99 -15.55 -11.67
N THR A 12 10.95 -16.46 -11.62
CA THR A 12 10.71 -17.91 -11.75
C THR A 12 10.14 -18.50 -10.46
N LEU A 13 10.65 -18.07 -9.30
CA LEU A 13 10.26 -18.64 -8.01
C LEU A 13 9.05 -17.95 -7.38
N ARG A 14 8.82 -16.66 -7.70
CA ARG A 14 7.75 -15.82 -7.11
C ARG A 14 7.16 -14.87 -8.16
N PRO A 15 6.46 -15.41 -9.17
CA PRO A 15 5.81 -14.60 -10.20
C PRO A 15 4.73 -13.68 -9.61
N ASP A 16 4.12 -14.04 -8.49
CA ASP A 16 3.19 -13.21 -7.74
C ASP A 16 3.83 -11.88 -7.30
N LEU A 17 5.06 -11.92 -6.79
CA LEU A 17 5.79 -10.71 -6.40
C LEU A 17 6.41 -10.00 -7.59
N ALA A 18 6.82 -10.73 -8.63
CA ALA A 18 7.37 -10.11 -9.84
C ALA A 18 6.38 -9.14 -10.50
N ARG A 19 5.07 -9.35 -10.35
CA ARG A 19 4.01 -8.43 -10.80
C ARG A 19 4.03 -7.08 -10.07
N GLU A 20 4.57 -7.05 -8.87
CA GLU A 20 4.73 -5.82 -8.09
C GLU A 20 6.06 -5.12 -8.36
N TRP A 21 6.86 -5.58 -9.33
CA TRP A 21 8.08 -4.89 -9.71
C TRP A 21 7.74 -3.55 -10.35
N HIS A 22 8.39 -2.47 -9.90
CA HIS A 22 8.14 -1.17 -10.51
C HIS A 22 8.65 -1.14 -11.96
N PRO A 23 7.84 -0.69 -12.95
CA PRO A 23 8.15 -0.83 -14.37
C PRO A 23 9.39 -0.05 -14.84
N THR A 24 9.62 1.15 -14.28
CA THR A 24 10.70 2.04 -14.77
C THR A 24 11.75 2.45 -13.73
N LYS A 25 11.43 2.46 -12.43
CA LYS A 25 12.33 2.98 -11.39
C LYS A 25 13.54 2.08 -11.07
N ASN A 26 13.55 0.84 -11.53
CA ASN A 26 14.67 -0.09 -11.33
C ASN A 26 15.70 -0.06 -12.48
N GLY A 27 15.53 0.84 -13.46
CA GLY A 27 16.43 0.95 -14.60
C GLY A 27 16.45 -0.34 -15.41
N THR A 28 17.64 -0.88 -15.67
CA THR A 28 17.84 -2.14 -16.40
C THR A 28 17.66 -3.39 -15.55
N LEU A 29 17.51 -3.25 -14.23
CA LEU A 29 17.35 -4.38 -13.32
C LEU A 29 15.91 -4.91 -13.37
N GLY A 30 15.76 -6.17 -13.73
CA GLY A 30 14.49 -6.88 -13.74
C GLY A 30 14.36 -7.95 -12.65
N PRO A 31 13.15 -8.50 -12.47
CA PRO A 31 12.89 -9.63 -11.57
C PRO A 31 13.73 -10.89 -11.88
N LYS A 32 14.16 -11.06 -13.13
CA LYS A 32 15.02 -12.19 -13.53
C LYS A 32 16.48 -12.05 -13.05
N ASP A 33 16.91 -10.85 -12.70
CA ASP A 33 18.31 -10.53 -12.37
C ASP A 33 18.59 -10.61 -10.86
N VAL A 34 17.58 -10.94 -10.05
CA VAL A 34 17.67 -10.98 -8.59
C VAL A 34 17.16 -12.31 -8.04
N THR A 35 17.80 -12.79 -6.97
CA THR A 35 17.34 -13.98 -6.24
C THR A 35 16.36 -13.59 -5.13
N PRO A 36 15.45 -14.50 -4.71
CA PRO A 36 14.52 -14.23 -3.59
C PRO A 36 15.22 -13.83 -2.28
N GLY A 37 16.44 -14.33 -2.03
CA GLY A 37 17.22 -13.99 -0.84
C GLY A 37 18.01 -12.68 -0.93
N SER A 38 17.89 -11.94 -2.04
CA SER A 38 18.69 -10.74 -2.29
C SER A 38 18.36 -9.61 -1.31
N ARG A 39 19.38 -9.03 -0.69
CA ARG A 39 19.27 -7.81 0.13
C ARG A 39 19.20 -6.53 -0.71
N LYS A 40 19.23 -6.63 -2.05
CA LYS A 40 19.15 -5.48 -2.95
C LYS A 40 17.81 -4.78 -2.75
N LYS A 41 17.87 -3.47 -2.46
CA LYS A 41 16.70 -2.60 -2.40
C LYS A 41 16.26 -2.24 -3.80
N VAL A 42 14.99 -2.48 -4.09
CA VAL A 42 14.35 -2.21 -5.38
C VAL A 42 13.02 -1.51 -5.15
N TRP A 43 12.55 -0.81 -6.18
CA TRP A 43 11.25 -0.18 -6.18
C TRP A 43 10.18 -1.22 -6.49
N TRP A 44 9.22 -1.32 -5.58
CA TRP A 44 7.99 -2.09 -5.74
C TRP A 44 6.84 -1.15 -6.07
N LEU A 45 5.79 -1.68 -6.71
CA LEU A 45 4.55 -1.01 -7.06
C LEU A 45 3.40 -1.93 -6.68
N CYS A 46 2.50 -1.48 -5.80
CA CYS A 46 1.37 -2.30 -5.39
C CYS A 46 0.20 -2.08 -6.35
N GLU A 47 -0.80 -2.95 -6.25
CA GLU A 47 -2.03 -2.88 -7.05
C GLU A 47 -2.79 -1.55 -6.87
N ARG A 48 -2.59 -0.85 -5.75
CA ARG A 48 -3.18 0.47 -5.49
C ARG A 48 -2.36 1.65 -6.06
N GLY A 49 -1.29 1.36 -6.79
CA GLY A 49 -0.45 2.38 -7.45
C GLY A 49 0.62 3.03 -6.57
N HIS A 50 0.76 2.63 -5.30
CA HIS A 50 1.83 3.14 -4.44
C HIS A 50 3.14 2.43 -4.73
N TRP A 51 4.22 3.21 -4.84
CA TRP A 51 5.56 2.66 -4.93
C TRP A 51 6.33 2.81 -3.62
N TRP A 52 7.19 1.85 -3.32
CA TRP A 52 8.06 1.92 -2.14
C TRP A 52 9.38 1.19 -2.38
N LEU A 53 10.40 1.56 -1.61
CA LEU A 53 11.72 0.94 -1.67
C LEU A 53 11.80 -0.17 -0.60
N SER A 54 12.15 -1.40 -0.99
CA SER A 54 12.34 -2.51 -0.06
C SER A 54 13.32 -3.55 -0.59
N ALA A 55 13.98 -4.28 0.29
CA ALA A 55 14.84 -5.39 -0.11
C ALA A 55 14.00 -6.56 -0.65
N VAL A 56 14.52 -7.27 -1.66
CA VAL A 56 13.83 -8.45 -2.22
C VAL A 56 13.54 -9.50 -1.14
N SER A 57 14.52 -9.78 -0.28
CA SER A 57 14.37 -10.70 0.84
C SER A 57 13.26 -10.30 1.82
N ASP A 58 13.04 -9.00 2.03
CA ASP A 58 12.01 -8.51 2.94
C ASP A 58 10.62 -8.62 2.32
N ARG A 59 10.48 -8.30 1.03
CA ARG A 59 9.22 -8.53 0.29
C ARG A 59 8.84 -10.00 0.34
N ILE A 60 9.81 -10.90 0.14
CA ILE A 60 9.63 -12.35 0.20
C ILE A 60 9.13 -12.82 1.57
N ARG A 61 9.63 -12.24 2.66
CA ARG A 61 9.20 -12.50 4.04
C ARG A 61 7.81 -11.94 4.37
N GLY A 62 7.14 -11.29 3.41
CA GLY A 62 5.78 -10.78 3.57
C GLY A 62 5.71 -9.29 3.88
N MET A 63 6.81 -8.53 3.79
CA MET A 63 6.75 -7.07 3.90
C MET A 63 5.83 -6.51 2.81
N LYS A 64 4.73 -5.86 3.20
CA LYS A 64 3.74 -5.27 2.27
C LYS A 64 4.10 -3.81 1.96
N CYS A 65 3.33 -3.20 1.06
CA CYS A 65 3.36 -1.77 0.80
C CYS A 65 3.18 -0.97 2.10
N THR A 66 4.16 -0.13 2.44
CA THR A 66 4.15 0.68 3.66
C THR A 66 3.00 1.68 3.65
N TYR A 67 2.73 2.32 2.51
CA TYR A 67 1.59 3.24 2.35
C TYR A 67 0.26 2.55 2.64
N CYS A 68 0.03 1.34 2.10
CA CYS A 68 -1.20 0.61 2.38
C CYS A 68 -1.34 0.23 3.86
N ARG A 69 -0.24 -0.20 4.49
CA ARG A 69 -0.23 -0.55 5.92
C ARG A 69 -0.52 0.67 6.79
N ASP A 70 0.05 1.82 6.45
CA ASP A 70 -0.10 3.03 7.24
C ASP A 70 -1.52 3.62 7.07
N LEU A 71 -2.09 3.54 5.87
CA LEU A 71 -3.51 3.87 5.64
C LEU A 71 -4.47 2.95 6.41
N GLN A 72 -4.16 1.64 6.52
CA GLN A 72 -4.96 0.71 7.34
C GLN A 72 -4.93 1.10 8.81
N LYS A 73 -3.74 1.40 9.35
CA LYS A 73 -3.58 1.86 10.74
C LYS A 73 -4.31 3.18 11.00
N GLN A 74 -4.23 4.13 10.07
CA GLN A 74 -4.96 5.39 10.18
C GLN A 74 -6.47 5.15 10.15
N GLY A 75 -6.97 4.25 9.29
CA GLY A 75 -8.37 3.84 9.30
C GLY A 75 -8.79 3.21 10.64
N GLU A 76 -7.96 2.33 11.21
CA GLU A 76 -8.19 1.73 12.53
C GLU A 76 -8.22 2.78 13.66
N GLN A 77 -7.27 3.70 13.66
CA GLN A 77 -7.23 4.82 14.61
C GLN A 77 -8.40 5.79 14.42
N CYS A 78 -8.83 6.00 13.18
CA CYS A 78 -9.99 6.82 12.85
C CYS A 78 -11.31 6.18 13.32
N MET A 79 -11.39 4.85 13.23
CA MET A 79 -12.51 4.08 13.76
C MET A 79 -12.55 4.12 15.29
N SER A 80 -11.40 4.16 15.96
CA SER A 80 -11.34 4.27 17.43
C SER A 80 -11.64 5.70 17.93
N ASP A 81 -11.27 6.72 17.15
CA ASP A 81 -11.41 8.13 17.52
C ASP A 81 -12.70 8.78 16.96
N ALA A 82 -13.55 8.01 16.29
CA ALA A 82 -14.82 8.47 15.75
C ALA A 82 -15.72 8.96 16.90
N LYS A 83 -15.68 10.27 17.16
CA LYS A 83 -16.55 11.04 18.06
C LYS A 83 -18.03 10.75 17.77
N PRO A 84 -18.70 9.84 18.52
CA PRO A 84 -20.06 9.41 18.19
C PRO A 84 -21.09 10.54 18.35
N GLU A 85 -20.75 11.60 19.08
CA GLU A 85 -21.55 12.82 19.20
C GLU A 85 -21.74 13.55 17.87
N LEU A 86 -20.71 13.57 17.01
CA LEU A 86 -20.78 14.30 15.73
C LEU A 86 -21.67 13.58 14.70
N LEU A 87 -21.87 12.26 14.84
CA LEU A 87 -22.79 11.51 13.98
C LEU A 87 -24.25 11.97 14.10
N LYS A 88 -24.62 12.59 15.23
CA LYS A 88 -25.96 13.14 15.45
C LYS A 88 -26.22 14.39 14.61
N GLU A 89 -25.16 15.09 14.22
CA GLU A 89 -25.22 16.33 13.46
C GLU A 89 -24.91 16.09 11.96
N TRP A 90 -24.91 14.85 11.48
CA TRP A 90 -24.61 14.56 10.06
C TRP A 90 -25.76 15.00 9.14
N HIS A 91 -25.47 15.83 8.12
CA HIS A 91 -26.49 16.24 7.16
C HIS A 91 -26.87 15.07 6.21
N PRO A 92 -28.15 14.66 6.12
CA PRO A 92 -28.56 13.39 5.49
C PRO A 92 -28.32 13.28 3.98
N SER A 93 -28.27 14.40 3.26
CA SER A 93 -28.19 14.41 1.78
C SER A 93 -27.08 15.25 1.17
N ARG A 94 -26.32 16.01 1.96
CA ARG A 94 -25.35 16.99 1.42
C ARG A 94 -23.91 16.47 1.30
N ASN A 95 -23.67 15.27 1.82
CA ASN A 95 -22.35 14.63 1.81
C ASN A 95 -22.29 13.52 0.75
N SER A 96 -22.52 13.89 -0.51
CA SER A 96 -22.67 12.95 -1.63
C SER A 96 -21.51 11.96 -1.73
N GLY A 97 -21.81 10.67 -1.58
CA GLY A 97 -20.85 9.57 -1.67
C GLY A 97 -20.00 9.33 -0.43
N LEU A 98 -20.12 10.15 0.61
CA LEU A 98 -19.37 10.02 1.86
C LEU A 98 -20.24 9.37 2.94
N LYS A 99 -19.73 8.33 3.60
CA LYS A 99 -20.34 7.83 4.84
C LYS A 99 -19.66 8.50 6.02
N ALA A 100 -20.45 8.92 7.01
CA ALA A 100 -19.95 9.63 8.20
C ALA A 100 -18.77 8.93 8.90
N ARG A 101 -18.77 7.58 8.91
CA ARG A 101 -17.69 6.74 9.47
C ARG A 101 -16.40 6.69 8.63
N GLU A 102 -16.44 7.18 7.39
CA GLU A 102 -15.35 7.18 6.42
C GLU A 102 -14.70 8.58 6.31
N VAL A 103 -15.35 9.60 6.87
CA VAL A 103 -14.99 11.04 6.74
C VAL A 103 -13.95 11.49 7.76
N ALA A 104 -13.73 10.75 8.83
CA ALA A 104 -12.97 11.27 9.96
C ALA A 104 -11.45 11.43 9.69
N CYS A 105 -10.88 10.89 8.59
CA CYS A 105 -9.43 11.01 8.35
C CYS A 105 -8.99 11.24 6.89
N THR A 106 -9.90 11.58 5.96
CA THR A 106 -9.48 12.07 4.65
C THR A 106 -9.37 13.60 4.71
N HIS A 107 -8.13 14.06 4.86
CA HIS A 107 -7.62 15.40 4.61
C HIS A 107 -8.61 16.41 4.01
N GLY A 108 -9.01 17.40 4.80
CA GLY A 108 -9.56 18.68 4.34
C GLY A 108 -10.95 18.66 3.68
N ASP A 109 -11.62 17.50 3.64
CA ASP A 109 -12.95 17.39 3.06
C ASP A 109 -13.95 18.24 3.85
N LYS A 110 -14.53 19.25 3.17
CA LYS A 110 -15.62 20.05 3.72
C LYS A 110 -16.89 19.20 3.70
N VAL A 111 -17.31 18.74 4.86
CA VAL A 111 -18.60 18.06 5.04
C VAL A 111 -19.65 18.99 5.66
N TRP A 112 -20.91 18.67 5.39
CA TRP A 112 -22.07 19.40 5.86
C TRP A 112 -22.62 18.77 7.14
N TRP A 113 -22.75 19.60 8.16
CA TRP A 113 -23.40 19.28 9.42
C TRP A 113 -24.81 19.90 9.47
N LEU A 114 -25.69 19.34 10.31
CA LEU A 114 -26.94 19.96 10.74
C LEU A 114 -26.58 21.11 11.69
N CYS A 115 -27.24 22.25 11.52
CA CYS A 115 -27.12 23.38 12.44
C CYS A 115 -27.71 23.04 13.81
#